data_AF-I3CFS7-F1
#
_entry.id   AF-I3CFS7-F1
#
_cell.length_a   1.000
_cell.length_b   1.000
_cell.length_c   1.000
_cell.angle_alpha   90.00
_cell.angle_beta   90.00
_cell.angle_gamma   90.00
#
_symmetry.space_group_name_H-M   'P 1'
#
loop_
_entity.id
_entity.type
_entity.pdbx_description
1 polymer ?
#
loop_
_entity_poly.entity_id
_entity_poly.type
_entity_poly.pdbx_seq_one_letter_code
_entity_poly.pdbx_strand_id
1 'polypeptide(L)'
;MASKAFFLMRLNDHIQYLKKIDATLSDKGDFQGTDCHDCKLGKWLYGDGDNEVSQLNNPIAKEIFSSLFEPHERFHQISKQALDLKKVGDMDGVHKLVTEMHVLSNTISRKLLDLDELDR
;
A
#
# COMPACT_ATOMS: atom_id res chain seq x y z
N MET A 1 -4.41 -17.09 -16.25
CA MET A 1 -3.02 -16.75 -15.87
C MET A 1 -2.97 -15.24 -15.81
N ALA A 2 -2.64 -14.68 -14.65
CA ALA A 2 -2.42 -13.25 -14.56
C ALA A 2 -1.26 -12.89 -15.51
N SER A 3 -1.26 -11.65 -16.04
CA SER A 3 -0.16 -11.20 -16.89
C SER A 3 1.16 -11.30 -16.12
N LYS A 4 2.27 -11.60 -16.81
CA LYS A 4 3.64 -11.81 -16.27
C LYS A 4 4.22 -10.71 -15.36
N ALA A 5 3.48 -9.65 -15.09
CA ALA A 5 3.84 -8.54 -14.21
C ALA A 5 2.63 -7.97 -13.44
N PHE A 6 1.58 -8.78 -13.25
CA PHE A 6 0.32 -8.31 -12.67
C PHE A 6 0.50 -7.79 -11.24
N PHE A 7 1.09 -8.60 -10.35
CA PHE A 7 1.32 -8.20 -8.95
C PHE A 7 2.39 -7.10 -8.84
N LEU A 8 3.37 -7.10 -9.75
CA LEU A 8 4.34 -5.99 -9.87
C LEU A 8 3.67 -4.66 -10.25
N MET A 9 2.60 -4.68 -11.06
CA MET A 9 1.82 -3.47 -11.35
C MET A 9 1.09 -2.95 -10.10
N ARG A 10 0.51 -3.84 -9.30
CA ARG A 10 -0.14 -3.49 -8.02
C ARG A 10 0.87 -2.94 -7.01
N LEU A 11 2.06 -3.51 -6.98
CA LEU A 11 3.19 -2.99 -6.20
C LEU A 11 3.56 -1.57 -6.66
N ASN A 12 3.74 -1.36 -7.96
CA ASN A 12 4.06 -0.03 -8.47
C ASN A 12 2.97 0.99 -8.12
N ASP A 13 1.68 0.63 -8.23
CA ASP A 13 0.58 1.50 -7.82
C ASP A 13 0.71 1.98 -6.37
N HIS A 14 1.11 1.09 -5.46
CA HIS A 14 1.37 1.44 -4.06
C HIS A 14 2.63 2.30 -3.88
N ILE A 15 3.73 1.97 -4.54
CA ILE A 15 4.98 2.76 -4.46
C ILE A 15 4.79 4.17 -5.00
N GLN A 16 4.01 4.35 -6.07
CA GLN A 16 3.68 5.69 -6.59
C GLN A 16 2.84 6.50 -5.58
N TYR A 17 1.97 5.84 -4.80
CA TYR A 17 1.23 6.50 -3.74
C TYR A 17 2.16 6.94 -2.60
N LEU A 18 3.02 6.05 -2.10
CA LEU A 18 4.00 6.37 -1.06
C LEU A 18 4.87 7.57 -1.46
N LYS A 19 5.39 7.59 -2.70
CA LYS A 19 6.20 8.70 -3.21
C LYS A 19 5.50 10.06 -3.14
N LYS A 20 4.18 10.11 -3.36
CA LYS A 20 3.41 11.36 -3.25
C LYS A 20 3.28 11.81 -1.80
N ILE A 21 3.12 10.88 -0.87
CA ILE A 21 3.12 11.17 0.57
C ILE A 21 4.49 11.73 0.97
N ASP A 22 5.59 11.04 0.63
CA ASP A 22 6.95 11.48 0.96
C ASP A 22 7.29 12.85 0.36
N ALA A 23 6.87 13.11 -0.88
CA ALA A 23 7.03 14.41 -1.51
C ALA A 23 6.31 15.51 -0.71
N THR A 24 5.10 15.25 -0.24
CA THR A 24 4.32 16.22 0.54
C THR A 24 4.93 16.45 1.93
N LEU A 25 5.37 15.39 2.60
CA LEU A 25 6.04 15.50 3.91
C LEU A 25 7.38 16.26 3.81
N SER A 26 8.02 16.23 2.63
CA SER A 26 9.27 16.92 2.32
C SER A 26 9.10 18.30 1.67
N ASP A 27 7.90 18.89 1.68
CA ASP A 27 7.59 20.20 1.06
C ASP A 27 7.84 20.26 -0.46
N LYS A 28 7.76 19.11 -1.13
CA LYS A 28 7.93 18.94 -2.59
C LYS A 28 6.63 18.54 -3.29
N GLY A 29 5.50 18.59 -2.59
CA GLY A 29 4.19 18.21 -3.10
C GLY A 29 3.06 18.67 -2.17
N ASP A 30 1.82 18.44 -2.61
CA ASP A 30 0.58 18.91 -1.97
C ASP A 30 -0.44 17.78 -1.76
N PHE A 31 -0.03 16.52 -1.91
CA PHE A 31 -0.90 15.35 -1.87
C PHE A 31 -1.41 15.07 -0.45
N GLN A 32 -2.74 15.04 -0.28
CA GLN A 32 -3.40 14.94 1.02
C GLN A 32 -3.78 13.51 1.43
N GLY A 33 -3.33 12.51 0.67
CA GLY A 33 -3.79 11.14 0.84
C GLY A 33 -5.23 10.93 0.38
N THR A 34 -5.63 9.67 0.32
CA THR A 34 -7.01 9.22 0.04
C THR A 34 -7.41 8.16 1.05
N ASP A 35 -8.70 7.81 1.05
CA ASP A 35 -9.16 6.60 1.72
C ASP A 35 -8.42 5.36 1.18
N CYS A 36 -8.32 4.32 2.01
CA CYS A 36 -7.68 3.07 1.61
C CYS A 36 -8.46 2.40 0.47
N HIS A 37 -9.78 2.57 0.34
CA HIS A 37 -10.57 2.03 -0.77
C HIS A 37 -10.41 2.81 -2.07
N ASP A 38 -9.95 4.07 -2.00
CA ASP A 38 -9.86 4.97 -3.15
C ASP A 38 -8.53 4.93 -3.89
N CYS A 39 -7.48 4.40 -3.24
CA CYS A 39 -6.18 4.24 -3.89
C CYS A 39 -6.22 3.10 -4.92
N LYS A 40 -5.33 3.13 -5.91
CA LYS A 40 -5.35 2.12 -6.99
C LYS A 40 -5.18 0.69 -6.48
N LEU A 41 -4.32 0.48 -5.47
CA LEU A 41 -4.15 -0.82 -4.82
C LEU A 41 -5.42 -1.20 -4.06
N GLY A 42 -6.03 -0.27 -3.33
CA GLY A 42 -7.27 -0.47 -2.59
C GLY A 42 -8.45 -0.86 -3.49
N LYS A 43 -8.66 -0.14 -4.58
CA LYS A 43 -9.70 -0.47 -5.57
C LYS A 43 -9.57 -1.90 -6.09
N TRP A 44 -8.33 -2.38 -6.19
CA TRP A 44 -8.07 -3.76 -6.54
C TRP A 44 -8.33 -4.72 -5.36
N LEU A 45 -7.77 -4.47 -4.17
CA LEU A 45 -7.94 -5.30 -2.98
C LEU A 45 -9.41 -5.54 -2.63
N TYR A 46 -10.22 -4.48 -2.66
CA TYR A 46 -11.64 -4.51 -2.30
C TYR A 46 -12.57 -4.76 -3.49
N GLY A 47 -12.03 -4.87 -4.71
CA GLY A 47 -12.75 -5.16 -5.93
C GLY A 47 -12.38 -6.54 -6.48
N ASP A 48 -11.73 -6.55 -7.65
CA ASP A 48 -11.46 -7.79 -8.40
C ASP A 48 -10.35 -8.68 -7.79
N GLY A 49 -9.62 -8.20 -6.78
CA GLY A 49 -8.43 -8.87 -6.26
C GLY A 49 -8.67 -10.28 -5.74
N ASP A 50 -9.78 -10.53 -5.04
CA ASP A 50 -10.09 -11.87 -4.53
C ASP A 50 -10.31 -12.87 -5.67
N ASN A 51 -11.00 -12.45 -6.72
CA ASN A 51 -11.26 -13.27 -7.90
C ASN A 51 -9.96 -13.54 -8.68
N GLU A 52 -9.13 -12.51 -8.90
CA GLU A 52 -7.85 -12.65 -9.61
C GLU A 52 -6.85 -13.53 -8.85
N VAL A 53 -6.75 -13.40 -7.53
CA VAL A 53 -5.91 -14.29 -6.70
C VAL A 53 -6.48 -15.71 -6.64
N SER A 54 -7.80 -15.86 -6.62
CA SER A 54 -8.44 -17.19 -6.67
C SER A 54 -8.08 -17.98 -7.93
N GLN A 55 -7.82 -17.31 -9.05
CA GLN A 55 -7.41 -17.97 -10.31
C GLN A 55 -6.02 -18.62 -10.24
N LEU A 56 -5.21 -18.29 -9.24
CA LEU A 56 -3.93 -18.96 -8.99
C LEU A 56 -4.12 -20.40 -8.48
N ASN A 57 -5.32 -20.76 -8.01
CA ASN A 57 -5.65 -22.06 -7.41
C ASN A 57 -4.65 -22.48 -6.31
N ASN A 58 -4.09 -21.49 -5.59
CA ASN A 58 -3.11 -21.69 -4.54
C ASN A 58 -3.64 -21.16 -3.19
N PRO A 59 -3.84 -22.01 -2.17
CA PRO A 59 -4.36 -21.58 -0.87
C PRO A 59 -3.43 -20.59 -0.16
N ILE A 60 -2.11 -20.72 -0.32
CA ILE A 60 -1.12 -19.79 0.26
C ILE A 60 -1.32 -18.39 -0.35
N ALA A 61 -1.62 -18.30 -1.65
CA ALA A 61 -1.88 -17.01 -2.28
C ALA A 61 -3.11 -16.31 -1.69
N LYS A 62 -4.17 -17.06 -1.35
CA LYS A 62 -5.35 -16.50 -0.66
C LYS A 62 -5.05 -16.01 0.75
N GLU A 63 -4.21 -16.73 1.49
CA GLU A 63 -3.77 -16.30 2.82
C GLU A 63 -2.93 -15.02 2.75
N ILE A 64 -1.98 -14.95 1.82
CA ILE A 64 -1.16 -13.76 1.59
C ILE A 64 -2.04 -12.58 1.19
N PHE A 65 -2.97 -12.78 0.25
CA PHE A 65 -3.91 -11.75 -0.17
C PHE A 65 -4.76 -11.22 0.99
N SER A 66 -5.35 -12.11 1.80
CA SER A 66 -6.12 -11.72 2.98
C SER A 66 -5.28 -10.94 4.00
N SER A 67 -3.99 -11.26 4.09
CA SER A 67 -3.05 -10.56 4.97
C SER A 67 -2.58 -9.20 4.45
N LEU A 68 -2.99 -8.76 3.25
CA LEU A 68 -2.71 -7.41 2.74
C LEU A 68 -3.63 -6.34 3.34
N PHE A 69 -4.84 -6.70 3.75
CA PHE A 69 -5.88 -5.74 4.13
C PHE A 69 -5.50 -4.91 5.36
N GLU A 70 -5.10 -5.55 6.45
CA GLU A 70 -4.71 -4.86 7.70
C GLU A 70 -3.52 -3.90 7.51
N PRO A 71 -2.36 -4.31 6.95
CA PRO A 71 -1.23 -3.39 6.83
C PRO A 71 -1.53 -2.26 5.85
N HIS A 72 -2.38 -2.50 4.84
CA HIS A 72 -2.83 -1.48 3.89
C HIS A 72 -3.73 -0.43 4.55
N GLU A 73 -4.72 -0.86 5.34
CA GLU A 73 -5.58 0.05 6.08
C GLU A 73 -4.77 0.89 7.08
N ARG A 74 -3.89 0.23 7.85
CA ARG A 74 -3.03 0.90 8.83
C ARG A 74 -2.06 1.88 8.17
N PHE A 75 -1.49 1.53 7.02
CA PHE A 75 -0.66 2.44 6.23
C PHE A 75 -1.41 3.73 5.92
N HIS A 76 -2.64 3.64 5.41
CA HIS A 76 -3.45 4.82 5.10
C HIS A 76 -3.79 5.66 6.33
N GLN A 77 -4.13 5.02 7.46
CA GLN A 77 -4.40 5.71 8.72
C GLN A 77 -3.18 6.52 9.18
N ILE A 78 -1.99 5.91 9.17
CA ILE A 78 -0.75 6.55 9.62
C ILE A 78 -0.29 7.62 8.65
N SER A 79 -0.36 7.38 7.34
CA SER A 79 -0.05 8.40 6.33
C SER A 79 -0.91 9.64 6.50
N LYS A 80 -2.21 9.46 6.75
CA LYS A 80 -3.13 10.58 7.00
C LYS A 80 -2.75 11.34 8.27
N GLN A 81 -2.46 10.64 9.37
CA GLN A 81 -2.00 11.26 10.61
C GLN A 81 -0.69 12.04 10.42
N ALA A 82 0.28 11.49 9.67
CA ALA A 82 1.53 12.19 9.38
C ALA A 82 1.30 13.48 8.56
N LEU A 83 0.41 13.43 7.56
CA LEU A 83 0.03 14.62 6.79
C LEU A 83 -0.69 15.67 7.65
N ASP A 84 -1.53 15.25 8.59
CA ASP A 84 -2.23 16.17 9.49
C ASP A 84 -1.27 16.83 10.50
N LEU A 85 -0.29 16.09 11.03
CA LEU A 85 0.78 16.65 11.86
C LEU A 85 1.66 17.63 11.09
N LYS A 86 1.96 17.34 9.82
CA LYS A 86 2.69 18.25 8.92
C LYS A 86 1.96 19.59 8.77
N LYS A 87 0.63 19.60 8.65
CA LYS A 87 -0.17 20.84 8.53
C LYS A 87 -0.06 21.75 9.74
N VAL A 88 0.07 21.17 10.94
CA VAL A 88 0.20 21.92 12.20
C VAL A 88 1.65 22.17 12.60
N GLY A 89 2.62 21.74 11.79
CA GLY A 89 4.05 21.97 12.00
C GLY A 89 4.70 21.04 13.04
N ASP A 90 4.04 19.97 13.47
CA ASP A 90 4.61 19.00 14.42
C ASP A 90 5.53 18.01 13.69
N MET A 91 6.75 18.46 13.43
CA MET A 91 7.74 17.65 12.73
C MET A 91 8.25 16.46 13.56
N ASP A 92 8.25 16.55 14.89
CA ASP A 92 8.65 15.43 15.75
C ASP A 92 7.63 14.28 15.66
N GLY A 93 6.34 14.63 15.65
CA GLY A 93 5.27 13.69 15.40
C GLY A 93 5.33 13.07 14.00
N VAL A 94 5.62 13.88 12.97
CA VAL A 94 5.82 13.38 11.60
C VAL A 94 6.93 12.33 11.54
N HIS A 95 8.11 12.60 12.12
CA HIS A 95 9.25 11.66 12.05
C HIS A 95 8.93 10.29 12.69
N LYS A 96 8.17 10.29 13.79
CA LYS A 96 7.73 9.04 14.45
C LYS A 96 6.84 8.21 13.53
N LEU A 97 5.85 8.84 12.90
CA LEU A 97 4.89 8.15 12.04
C LEU A 97 5.48 7.72 10.70
N VAL A 98 6.41 8.49 10.13
CA VAL A 98 7.07 8.16 8.86
C VAL A 98 7.79 6.82 8.92
N THR A 99 8.42 6.51 10.06
CA THR A 99 9.11 5.21 10.22
C THR A 99 8.12 4.06 10.15
N GLU A 100 7.01 4.14 10.90
CA GLU A 100 5.97 3.11 10.89
C GLU A 100 5.29 2.98 9.52
N MET A 101 5.04 4.11 8.85
CA MET A 101 4.52 4.14 7.49
C MET A 101 5.41 3.37 6.50
N HIS A 102 6.74 3.55 6.56
CA HIS A 102 7.68 2.84 5.69
C HIS A 102 7.76 1.34 6.02
N VAL A 103 7.67 0.96 7.30
CA VAL A 103 7.61 -0.45 7.70
C VAL A 103 6.37 -1.13 7.10
N LEU A 104 5.19 -0.51 7.22
CA LEU A 104 3.95 -1.03 6.65
C LEU A 104 4.01 -1.11 5.12
N SER A 105 4.55 -0.08 4.46
CA SER A 105 4.76 -0.10 3.02
C SER A 105 5.68 -1.25 2.58
N ASN A 106 6.74 -1.53 3.34
CA ASN A 106 7.62 -2.66 3.06
C ASN A 106 6.89 -4.00 3.27
N THR A 107 6.04 -4.12 4.29
CA THR A 107 5.21 -5.31 4.50
C THR A 107 4.25 -5.56 3.34
N ILE A 108 3.55 -4.54 2.86
CA ILE A 108 2.66 -4.63 1.69
C ILE A 108 3.47 -5.03 0.45
N SER A 109 4.63 -4.39 0.25
CA SER A 109 5.49 -4.64 -0.91
C SER A 109 6.00 -6.07 -0.93
N ARG A 110 6.44 -6.61 0.21
CA ARG A 110 6.86 -8.01 0.33
C ARG A 110 5.73 -8.96 -0.03
N LYS A 111 4.54 -8.77 0.53
CA LYS A 111 3.38 -9.64 0.25
C LYS A 111 2.99 -9.65 -1.23
N LEU A 112 3.08 -8.50 -1.91
CA LEU A 112 2.84 -8.43 -3.36
C LEU A 112 3.92 -9.13 -4.18
N LEU A 113 5.18 -9.09 -3.73
CA LEU A 113 6.26 -9.88 -4.35
C LEU A 113 6.07 -11.38 -4.12
N ASP A 114 5.66 -11.78 -2.91
CA ASP A 114 5.38 -13.19 -2.61
C ASP A 114 4.23 -13.71 -3.48
N LEU A 115 3.19 -12.90 -3.75
CA LEU A 115 2.14 -13.24 -4.71
C LEU A 115 2.65 -13.36 -6.15
N ASP A 116 3.56 -12.47 -6.58
CA ASP A 116 4.21 -12.55 -7.91
C ASP A 116 5.02 -13.83 -8.07
N GLU A 117 5.74 -14.25 -7.01
CA GLU A 117 6.51 -15.49 -7.01
C GLU A 117 5.62 -16.74 -7.14
N LEU A 118 4.40 -16.70 -6.59
CA LEU A 118 3.43 -17.80 -6.66
C LEU A 118 2.66 -17.88 -7.99
N ASP A 119 2.68 -16.82 -8.82
CA ASP A 119 2.04 -16.80 -10.15
C ASP A 119 2.98 -17.29 -11.27
N ARG A 120 4.28 -17.44 -10.99
CA ARG A 120 5.30 -17.91 -11.95
C ARG A 120 5.30 -19.41 -12.14
#